data_AF-A0A352EE54-F1
#
_entry.id   AF-A0A352EE54-F1
#
_cell.length_a   1.000
_cell.length_b   1.000
_cell.length_c   1.000
_cell.angle_alpha   90.00
_cell.angle_beta   90.00
_cell.angle_gamma   90.00
#
_symmetry.space_group_name_H-M   'P 1'
#
loop_
_entity.id
_entity.type
_entity.pdbx_description
1 polymer ?
#
loop_
_entity_poly.entity_id
_entity_poly.type
_entity_poly.pdbx_seq_one_letter_code
_entity_poly.pdbx_strand_id
1 'polypeptide(L)'
;MKKLFAFVFSVILLASCHSVNYADPQPVFWPSVPSFPKQLQGSYPLMGAQDGLVVGKQTIRIKEDRTYTLGEDLILKRYQGYWIVSIMQEENKGWEVYAADKNKGIKKTTLRKDEMFKLNELLGREVVFYDADNEELPLEIKRREFKKILKAHFEGVEIK
;
A
#
# COMPACT_ATOMS: atom_id res chain seq x y z
N MET A 1 40.62 19.16 -15.42
CA MET A 1 39.78 18.49 -14.41
C MET A 1 38.30 18.82 -14.67
N LYS A 2 37.67 18.21 -15.69
CA LYS A 2 36.25 18.48 -16.05
C LYS A 2 35.45 17.22 -16.38
N LYS A 3 35.99 16.03 -16.09
CA LYS A 3 35.35 14.74 -16.38
C LYS A 3 34.79 14.02 -15.14
N LEU A 4 34.94 14.60 -13.94
CA LEU A 4 34.51 13.93 -12.69
C LEU A 4 33.07 14.26 -12.27
N PHE A 5 32.48 15.36 -12.78
CA PHE A 5 31.14 15.79 -12.36
C PHE A 5 29.98 15.08 -13.09
N ALA A 6 30.25 14.38 -14.19
CA ALA A 6 29.21 13.65 -14.93
C ALA A 6 28.84 12.30 -14.30
N PHE A 7 29.67 11.77 -13.39
CA PHE A 7 29.41 10.46 -12.77
C PHE A 7 28.48 10.55 -11.55
N VAL A 8 28.47 11.68 -10.85
CA VAL A 8 27.70 11.86 -9.61
C VAL A 8 26.19 12.04 -9.88
N PHE A 9 25.82 12.54 -11.06
CA PHE A 9 24.39 12.74 -11.40
C PHE A 9 23.68 11.45 -11.83
N SER A 10 24.43 10.41 -12.23
CA SER A 10 23.83 9.15 -12.71
C SER A 10 23.42 8.19 -11.58
N VAL A 11 23.91 8.39 -10.35
CA VAL A 11 23.63 7.50 -9.20
C VAL A 11 22.33 7.85 -8.48
N ILE A 12 21.80 9.06 -8.67
CA ILE A 12 20.59 9.53 -7.96
C ILE A 12 19.29 9.06 -8.66
N LEU A 13 19.37 8.57 -9.90
CA LEU A 13 18.20 8.26 -10.73
C LEU A 13 17.61 6.85 -10.54
N LEU A 14 18.20 5.99 -9.72
CA LEU A 14 17.71 4.61 -9.50
C LEU A 14 17.02 4.39 -8.16
N ALA A 15 16.75 5.46 -7.40
CA ALA A 15 15.96 5.36 -6.17
C ALA A 15 14.46 5.26 -6.50
N SER A 16 14.03 4.19 -7.17
CA SER A 16 12.60 3.89 -7.30
C SER A 16 12.05 3.49 -5.94
N CYS A 17 11.06 4.25 -5.51
CA CYS A 17 10.21 3.89 -4.38
C CYS A 17 9.31 2.72 -4.81
N HIS A 18 9.40 1.58 -4.11
CA HIS A 18 8.60 0.39 -4.38
C HIS A 18 7.41 0.33 -3.40
N SER A 19 6.25 -0.08 -3.93
CA SER A 19 5.09 -0.37 -3.10
C SER A 19 5.35 -1.66 -2.31
N VAL A 20 5.17 -1.60 -1.00
CA VAL A 20 5.26 -2.80 -0.16
C VAL A 20 3.98 -3.61 -0.32
N ASN A 21 4.12 -4.88 -0.71
CA ASN A 21 3.02 -5.82 -0.87
C ASN A 21 2.96 -6.79 0.31
N TYR A 22 1.76 -7.31 0.59
CA TYR A 22 1.51 -8.21 1.72
C TYR A 22 0.96 -9.54 1.22
N ALA A 23 1.34 -10.66 1.85
CA ALA A 23 0.84 -11.98 1.46
C ALA A 23 -0.68 -12.11 1.67
N ASP A 24 -1.20 -11.43 2.68
CA ASP A 24 -2.61 -11.44 3.07
C ASP A 24 -3.21 -10.02 3.09
N PRO A 25 -4.54 -9.88 2.92
CA PRO A 25 -5.21 -8.59 3.07
C PRO A 25 -5.10 -8.12 4.52
N GLN A 26 -4.59 -6.91 4.72
CA GLN A 26 -4.28 -6.42 6.05
C GLN A 26 -5.44 -5.65 6.69
N PRO A 27 -5.60 -5.71 8.02
CA PRO A 27 -4.87 -6.60 8.93
C PRO A 27 -5.38 -8.06 8.83
N VAL A 28 -4.48 -9.04 8.97
CA VAL A 28 -4.86 -10.47 8.98
C VAL A 28 -5.86 -10.79 10.09
N PHE A 29 -6.79 -11.71 9.81
CA PHE A 29 -7.84 -12.18 10.73
C PHE A 29 -8.67 -11.06 11.37
N TRP A 30 -8.84 -9.94 10.67
CA TRP A 30 -9.71 -8.85 11.10
C TRP A 30 -10.97 -8.79 10.22
N PRO A 31 -12.16 -8.58 10.80
CA PRO A 31 -13.42 -8.59 10.05
C PRO A 31 -13.42 -7.57 8.92
N SER A 32 -13.85 -8.00 7.73
CA SER A 32 -14.13 -7.12 6.60
C SER A 32 -15.50 -6.45 6.75
N VAL A 33 -15.67 -5.35 6.02
CA VAL A 33 -16.93 -4.62 5.93
C VAL A 33 -17.56 -4.90 4.57
N PRO A 34 -18.88 -5.16 4.48
CA PRO A 34 -19.52 -5.61 3.25
C PRO A 34 -19.76 -4.48 2.22
N SER A 35 -19.50 -3.22 2.60
CA SER A 35 -19.70 -2.07 1.73
C SER A 35 -18.87 -0.86 2.17
N PHE A 36 -18.47 -0.03 1.21
CA PHE A 36 -17.88 1.27 1.51
C PHE A 36 -18.90 2.17 2.24
N PRO A 37 -18.48 2.90 3.28
CA PRO A 37 -19.32 3.87 3.94
C PRO A 37 -19.69 4.98 2.95
N LYS A 38 -20.88 5.59 3.11
CA LYS A 38 -21.38 6.62 2.19
C LYS A 38 -20.42 7.81 2.03
N GLN A 39 -19.66 8.12 3.06
CA GLN A 39 -18.68 9.21 3.07
C GLN A 39 -17.45 8.94 2.16
N LEU A 40 -17.19 7.68 1.80
CA LEU A 40 -16.10 7.29 0.88
C LEU A 40 -16.61 6.98 -0.53
N GLN A 41 -17.92 6.99 -0.77
CA GLN A 41 -18.48 6.76 -2.10
C GLN A 41 -18.42 8.05 -2.92
N GLY A 42 -18.11 7.94 -4.22
CA GLY A 42 -18.06 9.08 -5.13
C GLY A 42 -17.02 8.92 -6.23
N SER A 43 -16.90 9.95 -7.06
CA SER A 43 -15.83 10.10 -8.04
C SER A 43 -14.67 10.91 -7.47
N TYR A 44 -13.46 10.48 -7.78
CA TYR A 44 -12.22 11.12 -7.39
C TYR A 44 -11.34 11.34 -8.61
N PRO A 45 -10.64 12.49 -8.67
CA PRO A 45 -9.70 12.74 -9.74
C PRO A 45 -8.50 11.81 -9.62
N LEU A 46 -8.10 11.21 -10.74
CA LEU A 46 -6.91 10.37 -10.84
C LEU A 46 -6.26 10.63 -12.20
N MET A 47 -4.94 10.82 -12.21
CA MET A 47 -4.14 11.03 -13.43
C MET A 47 -4.69 12.12 -14.38
N GLY A 48 -5.20 13.22 -13.82
CA GLY A 48 -5.72 14.35 -14.62
C GLY A 48 -7.15 14.17 -15.14
N ALA A 49 -7.77 13.01 -14.96
CA ALA A 49 -9.21 12.82 -15.22
C ALA A 49 -10.03 13.13 -13.96
N GLN A 50 -11.08 13.95 -14.07
CA GLN A 50 -11.93 14.31 -12.92
C GLN A 50 -12.67 13.12 -12.30
N ASP A 51 -13.05 12.12 -13.12
CA ASP A 51 -13.70 10.88 -12.69
C ASP A 51 -12.80 9.64 -12.89
N GLY A 52 -11.49 9.80 -12.68
CA GLY A 52 -10.51 8.73 -12.91
C GLY A 52 -10.67 7.53 -11.95
N LEU A 53 -11.22 7.75 -10.75
CA LEU A 53 -11.52 6.72 -9.76
C LEU A 53 -12.97 6.85 -9.29
N VAL A 54 -13.75 5.78 -9.33
CA VAL A 54 -15.14 5.76 -8.83
C VAL A 54 -15.28 4.71 -7.74
N VAL A 55 -15.62 5.15 -6.53
CA VAL A 55 -15.88 4.28 -5.38
C VAL A 55 -17.39 4.10 -5.23
N GLY A 56 -17.86 2.88 -5.52
CA GLY A 56 -19.24 2.45 -5.36
C GLY A 56 -19.51 1.84 -3.99
N LYS A 57 -20.72 1.27 -3.82
CA LYS A 57 -21.08 0.58 -2.57
C LYS A 57 -20.17 -0.63 -2.30
N GLN A 58 -19.82 -1.39 -3.34
CA GLN A 58 -19.06 -2.64 -3.23
C GLN A 58 -17.87 -2.70 -4.18
N THR A 59 -17.59 -1.63 -4.92
CA THR A 59 -16.60 -1.64 -5.98
C THR A 59 -15.71 -0.41 -5.95
N ILE A 60 -14.49 -0.56 -6.45
CA ILE A 60 -13.62 0.55 -6.84
C ILE A 60 -13.35 0.38 -8.33
N ARG A 61 -13.69 1.37 -9.14
CA ARG A 61 -13.42 1.37 -10.58
C ARG A 61 -12.37 2.42 -10.92
N ILE A 62 -11.27 1.98 -11.50
CA ILE A 62 -10.27 2.85 -12.11
C ILE A 62 -10.62 2.95 -13.59
N LYS A 63 -10.83 4.17 -14.08
CA LYS A 63 -11.25 4.40 -15.47
C LYS A 63 -10.18 3.86 -16.42
N GLU A 64 -10.61 3.13 -17.46
CA GLU A 64 -9.75 2.53 -18.50
C GLU A 64 -8.77 1.44 -18.02
N ASP A 65 -8.86 1.03 -16.75
CA ASP A 65 -8.01 -0.02 -16.17
C ASP A 65 -8.87 -1.20 -15.70
N ARG A 66 -9.37 -1.15 -14.46
CA ARG A 66 -10.03 -2.30 -13.82
C ARG A 66 -11.12 -1.89 -12.83
N THR A 67 -12.05 -2.82 -12.60
CA THR A 67 -12.99 -2.75 -11.48
C THR A 67 -12.64 -3.81 -10.45
N TYR A 68 -12.46 -3.39 -9.22
CA TYR A 68 -12.23 -4.25 -8.05
C TYR A 68 -13.52 -4.40 -7.24
N THR A 69 -13.77 -5.58 -6.69
CA THR A 69 -15.03 -5.98 -6.04
C THR A 69 -14.79 -6.49 -4.62
N LEU A 70 -15.56 -5.97 -3.66
CA LEU A 70 -15.45 -6.36 -2.25
C LEU A 70 -15.69 -7.86 -2.05
N GLY A 71 -14.75 -8.52 -1.37
CA GLY A 71 -14.80 -9.95 -1.08
C GLY A 71 -14.10 -10.82 -2.12
N GLU A 72 -13.69 -10.24 -3.25
CA GLU A 72 -12.93 -10.91 -4.30
C GLU A 72 -11.49 -10.36 -4.30
N ASP A 73 -11.19 -9.39 -5.15
CA ASP A 73 -9.88 -8.73 -5.29
C ASP A 73 -9.76 -7.43 -4.49
N LEU A 74 -10.78 -7.08 -3.70
CA LEU A 74 -10.84 -5.91 -2.83
C LEU A 74 -11.33 -6.30 -1.44
N ILE A 75 -10.61 -5.87 -0.41
CA ILE A 75 -11.00 -6.09 0.97
C ILE A 75 -10.96 -4.77 1.73
N LEU A 76 -12.08 -4.41 2.35
CA LEU A 76 -12.21 -3.22 3.19
C LEU A 76 -12.34 -3.61 4.66
N LYS A 77 -11.54 -3.01 5.53
CA LYS A 77 -11.55 -3.26 6.98
C LYS A 77 -11.52 -1.94 7.75
N ARG A 78 -12.21 -1.87 8.89
CA ARG A 78 -12.11 -0.75 9.83
C ARG A 78 -11.14 -1.12 10.95
N TYR A 79 -9.99 -0.45 11.03
CA TYR A 79 -8.94 -0.80 12.00
C TYR A 79 -8.23 0.44 12.54
N GLN A 80 -8.10 0.53 13.87
CA GLN A 80 -7.40 1.64 14.57
C GLN A 80 -7.86 3.05 14.13
N GLY A 81 -9.13 3.22 13.76
CA GLY A 81 -9.64 4.52 13.30
C GLY A 81 -9.44 4.81 11.80
N TYR A 82 -8.88 3.87 11.04
CA TYR A 82 -8.65 3.96 9.60
C TYR A 82 -9.52 2.99 8.81
N TRP A 83 -9.77 3.35 7.55
CA TRP A 83 -10.27 2.43 6.55
C TRP A 83 -9.06 1.81 5.85
N ILE A 84 -8.85 0.52 6.07
CA ILE A 84 -7.78 -0.23 5.43
C ILE A 84 -8.36 -0.90 4.18
N VAL A 85 -7.81 -0.53 3.03
CA VAL A 85 -8.20 -1.05 1.72
C VAL A 85 -7.06 -1.94 1.24
N SER A 86 -7.31 -3.23 1.11
CA SER A 86 -6.38 -4.17 0.49
C SER A 86 -6.87 -4.47 -0.92
N ILE A 87 -6.01 -4.31 -1.91
CA ILE A 87 -6.28 -4.59 -3.33
C ILE A 87 -5.33 -5.69 -3.79
N MET A 88 -5.86 -6.76 -4.38
CA MET A 88 -5.04 -7.84 -4.92
C MET A 88 -4.32 -7.36 -6.18
N GLN A 89 -3.01 -7.56 -6.25
CA GLN A 89 -2.19 -7.35 -7.42
C GLN A 89 -1.83 -8.71 -8.02
N GLU A 90 -2.42 -9.03 -9.18
CA GLU A 90 -2.25 -10.33 -9.83
C GLU A 90 -0.79 -10.60 -10.25
N GLU A 91 -0.08 -9.57 -10.71
CA GLU A 91 1.31 -9.68 -11.17
C GLU A 91 2.26 -10.12 -10.05
N ASN A 92 2.14 -9.49 -8.87
CA ASN A 92 3.04 -9.72 -7.73
C ASN A 92 2.50 -10.74 -6.72
N LYS A 93 1.34 -11.36 -7.01
CA LYS A 93 0.62 -12.30 -6.13
C LYS A 93 0.50 -11.80 -4.68
N GLY A 94 0.28 -10.50 -4.52
CA GLY A 94 0.31 -9.82 -3.23
C GLY A 94 -0.77 -8.77 -3.12
N TRP A 95 -1.06 -8.37 -1.89
CA TRP A 95 -2.01 -7.33 -1.57
C TRP A 95 -1.30 -6.00 -1.42
N GLU A 96 -1.68 -5.01 -2.22
CA GLU A 96 -1.33 -3.62 -1.95
C GLU A 96 -2.29 -3.05 -0.91
N VAL A 97 -1.75 -2.38 0.11
CA VAL A 97 -2.55 -1.93 1.27
C VAL A 97 -2.49 -0.42 1.43
N TYR A 98 -3.67 0.18 1.47
CA TYR A 98 -3.89 1.60 1.68
C TYR A 98 -4.60 1.84 3.02
N ALA A 99 -4.24 2.92 3.70
CA ALA A 99 -4.97 3.44 4.84
C ALA A 99 -5.57 4.79 4.46
N ALA A 100 -6.89 4.90 4.58
CA ALA A 100 -7.62 6.14 4.42
C ALA A 100 -8.03 6.69 5.78
N ASP A 101 -7.67 7.95 6.04
CA ASP A 101 -8.10 8.68 7.22
C ASP A 101 -9.45 9.36 7.00
N LYS A 102 -10.03 9.86 8.09
CA LYS A 102 -11.30 10.61 8.10
C LYS A 102 -11.22 11.98 7.40
N ASN A 103 -10.01 12.47 7.13
CA ASN A 103 -9.73 13.78 6.53
C ASN A 103 -9.38 13.67 5.03
N LYS A 104 -9.68 12.53 4.40
CA LYS A 104 -9.53 12.22 2.96
C LYS A 104 -8.09 11.94 2.49
N GLY A 105 -7.13 11.83 3.39
CA GLY A 105 -5.79 11.36 3.03
C GLY A 105 -5.78 9.85 2.82
N ILE A 106 -5.39 9.39 1.62
CA ILE A 106 -5.10 7.98 1.33
C ILE A 106 -3.60 7.82 1.31
N LYS A 107 -3.07 6.84 2.03
CA LYS A 107 -1.64 6.57 2.14
C LYS A 107 -1.36 5.09 2.03
N LYS A 108 -0.17 4.74 1.55
CA LYS A 108 0.34 3.38 1.49
C LYS A 108 1.77 3.34 2.01
N THR A 109 2.27 2.15 2.31
CA THR A 109 3.70 1.98 2.61
C THR A 109 4.47 1.92 1.30
N THR A 110 5.47 2.79 1.18
CA THR A 110 6.36 2.82 0.03
C THR A 110 7.76 3.03 0.56
N LEU A 111 8.68 2.15 0.16
CA LEU A 111 10.06 2.17 0.61
C LEU A 111 10.98 1.96 -0.60
N ARG A 112 12.18 2.50 -0.53
CA ARG A 112 13.23 2.15 -1.51
C ARG A 112 13.76 0.76 -1.19
N LYS A 113 14.27 0.06 -2.20
CA LYS A 113 14.81 -1.30 -2.04
C LYS A 113 15.90 -1.37 -0.97
N ASP A 114 16.77 -0.37 -0.91
CA ASP A 114 17.83 -0.24 0.09
C ASP A 114 17.31 0.16 1.48
N GLU A 115 16.03 0.52 1.63
CA GLU A 115 15.39 0.87 2.89
C GLU A 115 14.47 -0.23 3.43
N MET A 116 14.24 -1.31 2.67
CA MET A 116 13.36 -2.40 3.06
C MET A 116 13.77 -3.06 4.39
N PHE A 117 15.07 -3.07 4.70
CA PHE A 117 15.58 -3.59 5.98
C PHE A 117 14.98 -2.88 7.21
N LYS A 118 14.51 -1.63 7.07
CA LYS A 118 13.85 -0.89 8.16
C LYS A 118 12.59 -1.60 8.67
N LEU A 119 11.93 -2.40 7.83
CA LEU A 119 10.80 -3.23 8.26
C LEU A 119 11.26 -4.36 9.18
N ASN A 120 12.40 -5.00 8.89
CA ASN A 120 12.97 -6.02 9.76
C ASN A 120 13.34 -5.43 11.13
N GLU A 121 13.97 -4.25 11.15
CA GLU A 121 14.30 -3.52 12.39
C GLU A 121 13.04 -3.14 13.19
N LEU A 122 12.03 -2.57 12.53
CA LEU A 122 10.77 -2.18 13.17
C LEU A 122 10.06 -3.37 13.83
N LEU A 123 10.10 -4.53 13.18
CA LEU A 123 9.39 -5.72 13.62
C LEU A 123 10.23 -6.57 14.59
N GLY A 124 11.55 -6.40 14.60
CA GLY A 124 12.49 -7.17 15.42
C GLY A 124 12.68 -8.60 14.93
N ARG A 125 12.41 -8.86 13.65
CA ARG A 125 12.60 -10.15 12.98
C ARG A 125 12.68 -9.96 11.47
N GLU A 126 13.22 -10.94 10.78
CA GLU A 126 13.21 -10.98 9.33
C GLU A 126 11.79 -11.21 8.78
N VAL A 127 11.36 -10.32 7.88
CA VAL A 127 10.09 -10.36 7.15
C VAL A 127 10.24 -10.07 5.67
N VAL A 128 11.27 -9.32 5.29
CA VAL A 128 11.56 -9.02 3.89
C VAL A 128 12.40 -10.16 3.34
N PHE A 129 11.84 -10.84 2.34
CA PHE A 129 12.52 -11.89 1.60
C PHE A 129 12.49 -11.54 0.11
N TYR A 130 13.44 -12.11 -0.64
CA TYR A 130 13.54 -11.93 -2.09
C TYR A 130 13.52 -13.28 -2.76
N ASP A 131 13.00 -13.33 -3.98
CA ASP A 131 13.06 -14.52 -4.82
C ASP A 131 14.41 -14.67 -5.55
N ALA A 132 14.50 -15.66 -6.44
CA ALA A 132 15.70 -15.96 -7.21
C ALA A 132 16.09 -14.82 -8.17
N ASP A 133 15.12 -14.01 -8.59
CA ASP A 133 15.29 -12.87 -9.50
C ASP A 133 15.53 -11.56 -8.73
N ASN A 134 15.70 -11.64 -7.41
CA ASN A 134 15.92 -10.52 -6.49
C ASN A 134 14.71 -9.57 -6.44
N GLU A 135 13.50 -10.07 -6.70
CA GLU A 135 12.24 -9.36 -6.50
C GLU A 135 11.71 -9.58 -5.08
N GLU A 136 11.08 -8.56 -4.50
CA GLU A 136 10.57 -8.61 -3.13
C GLU A 136 9.35 -9.54 -3.06
N LEU A 137 9.42 -10.52 -2.15
CA LEU A 137 8.28 -11.38 -1.84
C LEU A 137 7.26 -10.65 -0.95
N PRO A 138 5.95 -10.87 -1.15
CA PRO A 138 4.92 -10.27 -0.31
C PRO A 138 5.12 -10.56 1.18
N LEU A 139 4.98 -9.53 2.02
CA LEU A 139 5.29 -9.63 3.43
C LEU A 139 4.30 -10.54 4.18
N GLU A 140 4.85 -11.53 4.87
CA GLU A 140 4.11 -12.37 5.82
C GLU A 140 4.18 -11.80 7.24
N ILE A 141 3.14 -11.07 7.62
CA ILE A 141 3.09 -10.35 8.90
C ILE A 141 1.83 -10.63 9.70
N LYS A 142 1.98 -10.57 11.02
CA LYS A 142 0.90 -10.68 11.98
C LYS A 142 0.16 -9.35 12.10
N ARG A 143 -1.10 -9.40 12.52
CA ARG A 143 -1.93 -8.20 12.79
C ARG A 143 -1.24 -7.16 13.70
N ARG A 144 -0.51 -7.62 14.72
CA ARG A 144 0.22 -6.76 15.67
C ARG A 144 1.40 -6.05 15.00
N GLU A 145 2.04 -6.69 14.03
CA GLU A 145 3.15 -6.16 13.24
C GLU A 145 2.64 -5.15 12.23
N PHE A 146 1.52 -5.44 11.56
CA PHE A 146 0.84 -4.45 10.71
C PHE A 146 0.48 -3.19 11.49
N LYS A 147 0.05 -3.31 12.76
CA LYS A 147 -0.17 -2.12 13.62
C LYS A 147 1.09 -1.27 13.80
N LYS A 148 2.28 -1.89 13.93
CA LYS A 148 3.55 -1.16 14.04
C LYS A 148 3.87 -0.43 12.74
N ILE A 149 3.72 -1.11 11.59
CA ILE A 149 3.93 -0.52 10.26
C ILE A 149 2.96 0.64 10.03
N LEU A 150 1.67 0.46 10.36
CA LEU A 150 0.65 1.50 10.28
C LEU A 150 1.04 2.75 11.08
N LYS A 151 1.69 2.59 12.25
CA LYS A 151 2.16 3.73 13.06
C LYS A 151 3.41 4.40 12.49
N ALA A 152 4.30 3.63 11.89
CA ALA A 152 5.64 4.08 11.53
C ALA A 152 5.77 4.58 10.08
N HIS A 153 5.11 3.92 9.13
CA HIS A 153 5.36 4.08 7.71
C HIS A 153 4.17 4.57 6.90
N PHE A 154 2.96 4.47 7.45
CA PHE A 154 1.84 5.24 6.90
C PHE A 154 1.96 6.66 7.45
N GLU A 155 2.75 7.51 6.79
CA GLU A 155 3.04 8.88 7.25
C GLU A 155 1.76 9.62 7.68
N GLY A 156 1.76 10.47 8.71
CA GLY A 156 0.58 11.26 9.13
C GLY A 156 -0.65 10.47 9.61
N VAL A 157 -0.50 9.18 9.92
CA VAL A 157 -1.49 8.35 10.62
C VAL A 157 -1.21 8.43 12.14
N GLU A 158 -1.78 9.42 12.82
CA GLU A 158 -1.79 9.46 14.29
C GLU A 158 -2.78 8.42 14.84
N ILE A 159 -2.28 7.26 15.27
CA ILE A 159 -3.08 6.27 16.00
C ILE A 159 -3.49 6.89 17.34
N LYS A 160 -4.73 7.38 17.42
CA LYS A 160 -5.38 7.79 18.67
C LYS A 160 -5.69 6.60 19.55
#